data_AF-A0A075HHM1-F1
#
_entry.id   AF-A0A075HHM1-F1
#
_cell.length_a   1.000
_cell.length_b   1.000
_cell.length_c   1.000
_cell.angle_alpha   90.00
_cell.angle_beta   90.00
_cell.angle_gamma   90.00
#
_symmetry.space_group_name_H-M   'P 1'
#
loop_
_entity.id
_entity.type
_entity.pdbx_description
1 polymer ?
#
loop_
_entity_poly.entity_id
_entity_poly.type
_entity_poly.pdbx_seq_one_letter_code
_entity_poly.pdbx_strand_id
1 'polypeptide(L)'
;MSLEMELAITAFSGAAALTSLCVLLAMLGTINPYHRPEVPSLGALAVIFVATYVVATTHDIEFGPDALRLTLVEGALAIIRILPLAFVFLTVMLFRTSLRKRPEDPLLALLESESGSV
;
A
#
# COMPACT_ATOMS: atom_id res chain seq x y z
N MET A 1 14.65 -18.36 -16.45
CA MET A 1 13.51 -17.48 -16.13
C MET A 1 13.36 -16.49 -17.27
N SER A 2 12.15 -16.08 -17.67
CA SER A 2 12.03 -14.92 -18.57
C SER A 2 12.34 -13.64 -17.78
N LEU A 3 12.91 -12.63 -18.43
CA LEU A 3 13.24 -11.35 -17.79
C LEU A 3 12.02 -10.71 -17.11
N GLU A 4 10.86 -10.78 -17.75
CA GLU A 4 9.59 -10.28 -17.20
C GLU A 4 9.20 -10.98 -15.89
N MET A 5 9.42 -12.29 -15.81
CA MET A 5 9.11 -13.08 -14.61
C MET A 5 10.09 -12.75 -13.47
N GLU A 6 11.35 -12.49 -13.79
CA GLU A 6 12.35 -11.98 -12.84
C GLU A 6 11.92 -10.65 -12.27
N LEU A 7 11.67 -9.65 -13.11
CA LEU A 7 11.22 -8.32 -12.70
C LEU A 7 9.95 -8.37 -11.85
N ALA A 8 8.98 -9.22 -12.22
CA ALA A 8 7.75 -9.38 -11.45
C ALA A 8 8.00 -9.96 -10.06
N ILE A 9 8.85 -10.99 -9.95
CA ILE A 9 9.22 -11.61 -8.67
C ILE A 9 10.00 -10.63 -7.80
N THR A 10 10.94 -9.86 -8.37
CA THR A 10 11.69 -8.86 -7.62
C THR A 10 10.79 -7.75 -7.11
N ALA A 11 9.92 -7.22 -7.96
CA ALA A 11 8.99 -6.16 -7.59
C ALA A 11 8.01 -6.62 -6.49
N PHE A 12 7.44 -7.82 -6.63
CA PHE A 12 6.54 -8.39 -5.62
C PHE A 12 7.25 -8.62 -4.29
N SER A 13 8.43 -9.26 -4.33
CA SER A 13 9.21 -9.57 -3.11
C SER A 13 9.67 -8.30 -2.41
N GLY A 14 10.16 -7.32 -3.18
CA GLY A 14 10.54 -6.02 -2.66
C GLY A 14 9.38 -5.27 -2.01
N ALA A 15 8.21 -5.26 -2.66
CA ALA A 15 7.01 -4.62 -2.10
C ALA A 15 6.53 -5.33 -0.82
N ALA A 16 6.58 -6.67 -0.76
CA ALA A 16 6.26 -7.44 0.43
C ALA A 16 7.23 -7.14 1.60
N ALA A 17 8.54 -7.03 1.33
CA ALA A 17 9.53 -6.65 2.32
C ALA A 17 9.31 -5.22 2.83
N LEU A 18 9.06 -4.26 1.92
CA LEU A 18 8.89 -2.86 2.28
C LEU A 18 7.60 -2.63 3.09
N THR A 19 6.49 -3.26 2.70
CA THR A 19 5.24 -3.21 3.47
C THR A 19 5.40 -3.83 4.87
N SER A 20 6.13 -4.94 4.98
CA SER A 20 6.47 -5.56 6.26
C SER A 20 7.34 -4.65 7.13
N LEU A 21 8.27 -3.90 6.53
CA LEU A 21 9.03 -2.87 7.23
C LEU A 21 8.12 -1.75 7.75
N CYS A 22 7.13 -1.30 6.97
CA CYS A 22 6.13 -0.34 7.43
C CYS A 22 5.33 -0.87 8.62
N VAL A 23 4.96 -2.15 8.62
CA VAL A 23 4.29 -2.80 9.77
C VAL A 23 5.19 -2.77 11.01
N LEU A 24 6.48 -3.10 10.87
CA LEU A 24 7.42 -3.03 11.99
C LEU A 24 7.54 -1.60 12.55
N LEU A 25 7.65 -0.60 11.68
CA LEU A 25 7.72 0.80 12.09
C LEU A 25 6.42 1.26 12.76
N ALA A 26 5.26 0.84 12.26
CA ALA A 26 3.97 1.15 12.87
C ALA A 26 3.84 0.51 14.26
N MET A 27 4.29 -0.74 14.42
CA MET A 27 4.29 -1.41 15.73
C MET A 27 5.25 -0.76 16.72
N LEU A 28 6.41 -0.32 16.25
CA LEU A 28 7.37 0.41 17.09
C LEU A 28 6.84 1.78 17.50
N GLY A 29 6.18 2.50 16.60
CA GLY A 29 5.64 3.83 16.85
C GLY A 29 4.37 3.85 17.72
N THR A 30 3.65 2.72 17.80
CA THR A 30 2.36 2.68 18.52
C THR A 30 2.47 2.24 19.98
N ILE A 31 3.65 1.84 20.50
CA ILE A 31 3.95 1.30 21.86
C ILE A 31 2.70 1.17 22.74
N ASN A 32 1.80 0.28 22.33
CA ASN A 32 0.52 0.12 22.99
C ASN A 32 0.63 -1.12 23.86
N PRO A 33 0.55 -1.00 25.20
CA PRO A 33 0.70 -2.13 26.12
C PRO A 33 -0.36 -3.23 25.94
N TYR A 34 -1.42 -2.99 25.16
CA TYR A 34 -2.47 -3.96 24.86
C TYR A 34 -2.35 -4.64 23.49
N HIS A 35 -1.50 -4.14 22.59
CA HIS A 35 -1.19 -4.86 21.36
C HIS A 35 -0.09 -5.86 21.68
N ARG A 36 -0.29 -7.15 21.45
CA ARG A 36 0.79 -8.16 21.46
C ARG A 36 1.65 -7.93 20.21
N PRO A 37 2.73 -7.12 20.25
CA PRO A 37 3.41 -6.68 19.04
C PRO A 37 4.38 -7.75 18.52
N GLU A 38 4.66 -8.76 19.33
CA GLU A 38 5.57 -9.88 19.07
C GLU A 38 5.10 -10.70 17.87
N VAL A 39 3.81 -11.06 17.81
CA VAL A 39 3.31 -11.96 16.75
C VAL A 39 3.37 -11.28 15.38
N PRO A 40 2.87 -10.04 15.20
CA PRO A 40 2.96 -9.38 13.90
C PRO A 40 4.38 -8.95 13.53
N SER A 41 5.24 -8.65 14.52
CA SER A 41 6.64 -8.31 14.24
C SER A 41 7.45 -9.52 13.77
N LEU A 42 7.26 -10.70 14.40
CA LEU A 42 7.85 -11.94 13.91
C LEU A 42 7.38 -12.29 12.48
N GLY A 43 6.08 -12.12 12.21
CA GLY A 43 5.54 -12.30 10.87
C GLY A 43 6.18 -11.36 9.84
N ALA A 44 6.30 -10.07 10.17
CA ALA A 44 6.92 -9.09 9.29
C ALA A 44 8.42 -9.37 9.06
N LEU A 45 9.16 -9.78 10.10
CA LEU A 45 10.55 -10.19 9.97
C LEU A 45 10.71 -11.43 9.09
N ALA A 46 9.83 -12.43 9.24
CA ALA A 46 9.84 -13.63 8.41
C ALA A 46 9.59 -13.29 6.94
N VAL A 47 8.63 -12.39 6.65
CA VAL A 47 8.37 -11.94 5.27
C VAL A 47 9.58 -11.21 4.69
N ILE A 48 10.22 -10.31 5.45
CA ILE A 48 11.44 -9.62 5.01
C ILE A 48 12.55 -10.63 4.70
N PHE A 49 12.76 -11.63 5.57
CA PHE A 49 13.77 -12.66 5.40
C PHE A 49 13.52 -13.48 4.12
N VAL A 50 12.30 -13.99 3.94
CA VAL A 50 11.94 -14.80 2.78
C VAL A 50 12.01 -13.98 1.50
N ALA A 51 11.48 -12.76 1.49
CA ALA A 51 11.55 -11.88 0.33
C ALA A 51 13.01 -11.57 -0.06
N THR A 52 13.86 -11.29 0.92
CA THR A 52 15.29 -11.03 0.68
C THR A 52 15.99 -12.27 0.14
N TYR A 53 15.62 -13.46 0.61
CA TYR A 53 16.16 -14.73 0.11
C TYR A 53 15.75 -14.99 -1.35
N VAL A 54 14.49 -14.72 -1.70
CA VAL A 54 13.99 -14.81 -3.08
C VAL A 54 14.71 -13.81 -3.99
N VAL A 55 14.93 -12.57 -3.56
CA VAL A 55 15.68 -11.58 -4.35
C VAL A 55 17.14 -11.98 -4.49
N ALA A 56 17.78 -12.50 -3.43
CA ALA A 56 19.15 -12.96 -3.48
C ALA A 56 19.35 -14.10 -4.48
N THR A 57 18.45 -15.09 -4.45
CA THR A 57 18.49 -16.24 -5.35
C THR A 57 18.14 -15.90 -6.79
N THR A 58 17.25 -14.93 -7.02
CA THR A 58 16.91 -14.48 -8.39
C THR A 58 18.04 -13.72 -9.06
N HIS A 59 18.82 -12.95 -8.29
CA HIS A 59 19.91 -12.11 -8.81
C HIS A 59 21.29 -12.75 -8.66
N ASP A 60 21.36 -13.99 -8.16
CA ASP A 60 22.60 -14.73 -7.89
C ASP A 60 23.60 -13.94 -7.01
N ILE A 61 23.08 -13.28 -5.97
CA ILE A 61 23.87 -12.50 -5.00
C ILE A 61 23.89 -13.18 -3.64
N GLU A 62 24.92 -12.89 -2.85
CA GLU A 62 25.01 -13.40 -1.49
C GLU A 62 23.86 -12.88 -0.61
N PHE A 63 23.26 -13.78 0.17
CA PHE A 63 22.24 -13.41 1.13
C PHE A 63 22.85 -12.61 2.28
N GLY A 64 22.65 -11.29 2.25
CA GLY A 64 23.24 -10.38 3.21
C GLY A 64 22.66 -8.97 3.15
N PRO A 65 23.33 -7.98 3.75
CA PRO A 65 22.88 -6.59 3.78
C PRO A 65 22.66 -5.98 2.39
N ASP A 66 23.47 -6.36 1.41
CA ASP A 66 23.34 -5.88 0.03
C ASP A 66 22.08 -6.45 -0.65
N ALA A 67 21.77 -7.72 -0.42
CA ALA A 67 20.51 -8.32 -0.88
C ALA A 67 19.29 -7.67 -0.22
N LEU A 68 19.37 -7.39 1.10
CA LEU A 68 18.31 -6.68 1.80
C LEU A 68 18.10 -5.26 1.23
N ARG A 69 19.19 -4.54 1.00
CA ARG A 69 19.15 -3.21 0.39
C ARG A 69 18.52 -3.25 -1.00
N LEU A 70 18.94 -4.19 -1.85
CA LEU A 70 18.36 -4.36 -3.19
C LEU A 70 16.86 -4.64 -3.09
N THR A 71 16.46 -5.56 -2.22
CA THR A 71 15.07 -5.93 -1.98
C THR A 71 14.22 -4.72 -1.60
N LEU A 72 14.69 -3.89 -0.67
CA LEU A 72 13.96 -2.69 -0.22
C LEU A 72 13.90 -1.60 -1.30
N VAL A 73 14.98 -1.41 -2.07
CA VAL A 73 15.02 -0.46 -3.19
C VAL A 73 14.04 -0.87 -4.29
N GLU A 74 14.04 -2.14 -4.68
CA GLU A 74 13.08 -2.66 -5.66
C GLU A 74 11.63 -2.55 -5.16
N GLY A 75 11.40 -2.73 -3.86
CA GLY A 75 10.10 -2.46 -3.25
C GLY A 75 9.66 -1.02 -3.39
N ALA A 76 10.54 -0.06 -3.12
CA ALA A 76 10.23 1.36 -3.28
C ALA A 76 9.97 1.73 -4.74
N LEU A 77 10.78 1.21 -5.67
CA LEU A 77 10.59 1.40 -7.11
C LEU A 77 9.26 0.79 -7.59
N ALA A 78 8.89 -0.40 -7.10
CA ALA A 78 7.62 -1.04 -7.42
C ALA A 78 6.42 -0.15 -7.02
N ILE A 79 6.45 0.45 -5.83
CA ILE A 79 5.41 1.39 -5.39
C ILE A 79 5.36 2.63 -6.28
N ILE A 80 6.52 3.22 -6.59
CA ILE A 80 6.61 4.41 -7.47
C ILE A 80 6.03 4.09 -8.86
N ARG A 81 6.29 2.89 -9.40
CA ARG A 81 5.76 2.45 -10.69
C ARG A 81 4.22 2.32 -10.69
N ILE A 82 3.61 1.97 -9.56
CA ILE A 82 2.15 1.82 -9.43
C ILE A 82 1.46 3.17 -9.16
N LEU A 83 2.19 4.17 -8.64
CA LEU A 83 1.65 5.47 -8.24
C LEU A 83 0.83 6.20 -9.33
N PRO A 84 1.24 6.24 -10.61
CA PRO A 84 0.44 6.86 -11.67
C PRO A 84 -0.92 6.20 -11.84
N LEU A 85 -0.99 4.87 -11.73
CA LEU A 85 -2.24 4.13 -11.86
C LEU A 85 -3.16 4.37 -10.67
N ALA A 86 -2.60 4.46 -9.46
CA ALA A 86 -3.34 4.87 -8.27
C ALA A 86 -3.91 6.29 -8.41
N PHE A 87 -3.14 7.21 -9.00
CA PHE A 87 -3.59 8.59 -9.26
C PHE A 87 -4.76 8.65 -10.24
N VAL A 88 -4.71 7.86 -11.34
CA VAL A 88 -5.82 7.76 -12.30
C VAL A 88 -7.06 7.21 -11.60
N PHE A 89 -6.93 6.13 -10.82
CA PHE A 89 -8.04 5.54 -10.09
C PHE A 89 -8.68 6.55 -9.12
N LEU A 90 -7.85 7.25 -8.34
CA LEU A 90 -8.32 8.27 -7.40
C LEU A 90 -9.03 9.43 -8.12
N THR A 91 -8.49 9.88 -9.25
CA THR A 91 -9.12 10.92 -10.08
C THR A 91 -10.50 10.49 -10.58
N VAL A 92 -10.63 9.26 -11.08
CA VAL A 92 -11.92 8.72 -11.53
C VAL A 92 -12.92 8.60 -10.37
N MET A 93 -12.46 8.15 -9.20
CA MET A 93 -13.30 8.09 -8.00
C MET A 93 -13.78 9.48 -7.57
N LEU A 94 -12.88 10.47 -7.50
CA LEU A 94 -13.23 11.86 -7.17
C LEU A 94 -14.18 12.48 -8.19
N PHE A 95 -13.98 12.21 -9.47
CA PHE A 95 -14.88 12.69 -10.52
C PHE A 95 -16.27 12.08 -10.38
N ARG A 96 -16.35 10.77 -10.13
CA ARG A 96 -17.62 10.09 -9.87
C ARG A 96 -18.35 10.61 -8.64
N THR A 97 -17.62 10.88 -7.55
CA THR A 97 -18.23 11.44 -6.34
C THR A 97 -18.64 12.89 -6.54
N SER A 98 -17.88 13.68 -7.30
CA SER A 98 -18.22 15.07 -7.64
C SER A 98 -19.45 15.18 -8.54
N LEU A 99 -19.64 14.25 -9.48
CA LEU A 99 -20.80 14.22 -10.36
C LEU A 99 -22.03 13.54 -9.74
N ARG A 100 -21.86 12.88 -8.59
CA ARG A 100 -22.99 12.29 -7.87
C ARG A 100 -23.88 13.45 -7.43
N LYS A 101 -25.06 13.59 -8.05
CA LYS A 101 -26.08 14.56 -7.63
C LYS A 101 -26.23 14.42 -6.12
N ARG A 102 -26.04 15.54 -5.42
CA ARG A 102 -26.39 15.66 -4.00
C ARG A 102 -27.85 15.19 -3.89
N PRO A 103 -28.19 14.19 -3.06
CA PRO A 103 -29.59 13.89 -2.80
C PRO A 103 -30.27 15.21 -2.41
N GLU A 104 -31.47 15.46 -2.95
CA GLU A 104 -32.20 16.69 -2.68
C GLU A 104 -32.19 16.93 -1.16
N ASP A 105 -31.58 18.03 -0.76
CA ASP A 105 -31.32 18.31 0.64
C ASP A 105 -32.71 18.42 1.29
N PRO A 106 -33.09 17.51 2.22
CA PRO A 106 -34.46 17.49 2.73
C PRO A 106 -34.84 18.83 3.38
N LEU A 107 -33.84 19.59 3.84
CA LEU A 107 -34.01 20.95 4.35
C LEU A 107 -34.27 21.99 3.24
N LEU A 108 -33.66 21.86 2.04
CA LEU A 108 -34.00 22.73 0.90
C LEU A 108 -35.43 22.44 0.40
N ALA A 109 -35.83 21.17 0.35
CA ALA A 109 -37.17 20.78 -0.06
C ALA A 109 -38.25 21.36 0.89
N LEU A 110 -37.94 21.43 2.20
CA LEU A 110 -38.82 22.06 3.19
C LEU A 110 -38.92 23.59 2.99
N LEU A 111 -37.80 24.27 2.69
CA LEU A 111 -37.79 25.71 2.43
C LEU A 111 -38.53 26.10 1.14
N GLU A 112 -38.45 25.28 0.10
CA GLU A 112 -39.23 25.47 -1.12
C GLU A 112 -40.74 25.22 -0.89
N SER A 113 -41.09 24.28 -0.02
CA SER A 113 -42.50 24.03 0.35
C SER A 113 -43.12 25.16 1.17
N GLU A 114 -42.33 25.84 2.02
CA GLU A 114 -42.79 26.95 2.86
C GLU A 114 -42.87 28.28 2.07
N SER A 115 -42.01 28.46 1.06
CA SER A 115 -42.03 29.66 0.20
C SER A 115 -43.07 29.62 -0.92
N GLY A 116 -43.62 28.46 -1.25
CA GLY A 116 -44.66 28.26 -2.27
C GLY A 116 -46.10 28.43 -1.78
N SER A 117 -46.34 28.68 -0.48
CA SER A 117 -47.68 28.82 0.10
C SER A 117 -48.21 30.28 0.05
N VAL A 118 -48.26 30.88 -1.14
CA VAL A 118 -48.97 32.15 -1.39
C VAL A 118 -50.28 31.87 -2.11
#